data_AF-A0A1V9VA90-F1
#
_entry.id   AF-A0A1V9VA90-F1
#
_cell.length_a   1.000
_cell.length_b   1.000
_cell.length_c   1.000
_cell.angle_alpha   90.00
_cell.angle_beta   90.00
_cell.angle_gamma   90.00
#
_symmetry.space_group_name_H-M   'P 1'
#
loop_
_entity.id
_entity.type
_entity.pdbx_description
1 polymer ?
#
loop_
_entity_poly.entity_id
_entity_poly.type
_entity_poly.pdbx_seq_one_letter_code
_entity_poly.pdbx_strand_id
1 'polypeptide(L)'
;MFKKETMFINVVKQNNNLKVEYKKYINNKEISEDNSTFLLDGDILPDNIVQKLNNLQNENDLSYISTLLLSDTTKLIPKSISPKVKDCEIINFNDIYDIVVLKTTLFETQNYFGKTGIDYIYSAFHIMNAHIQKQSSKNELLFFIYNDRAYILIVDKNSKIVYNEVVDLLTFDAVKRTHFYEDNLEGQKLFDELYYLELSELLQKILKNFHESQKEIFIQKVSFLFALRNLTKEQLTNLSLELMLKVDDYSVDIHDELFSLSRNPNVLKSFVVPRKKKKKKDSRYIFVFILFAMMFYGGYKIYNMIDFRKIAINLNLIEA
;
A
#
# COMPACT_ATOMS: atom_id res chain seq x y z
N MET A 1 -5.52 16.48 2.41
CA MET A 1 -5.63 17.23 1.13
C MET A 1 -4.31 17.97 0.90
N PHE A 2 -3.56 17.62 -0.15
CA PHE A 2 -2.19 18.08 -0.35
C PHE A 2 -2.17 19.38 -1.18
N LYS A 3 -1.87 20.51 -0.53
CA LYS A 3 -1.78 21.86 -1.16
C LYS A 3 -0.40 22.19 -1.74
N LYS A 4 0.56 21.29 -1.59
CA LYS A 4 1.94 21.43 -2.07
C LYS A 4 2.25 20.29 -3.01
N GLU A 5 3.27 20.48 -3.83
CA GLU A 5 3.84 19.41 -4.65
C GLU A 5 4.17 18.20 -3.77
N THR A 6 3.53 17.07 -4.04
CA THR A 6 3.74 15.80 -3.32
C THR A 6 4.08 14.72 -4.32
N MET A 7 5.02 13.86 -3.95
CA MET A 7 5.43 12.74 -4.76
C MET A 7 5.11 11.44 -4.03
N PHE A 8 4.48 10.50 -4.73
CA PHE A 8 4.29 9.14 -4.23
C PHE A 8 5.18 8.23 -5.06
N ILE A 9 5.89 7.34 -4.39
CA ILE A 9 6.79 6.35 -4.98
C ILE A 9 6.31 4.99 -4.49
N ASN A 10 5.94 4.12 -5.42
CA ASN A 10 5.53 2.76 -5.13
C ASN A 10 6.64 1.82 -5.53
N VAL A 11 7.06 0.97 -4.60
CA VAL A 11 8.10 -0.04 -4.81
C VAL A 11 7.46 -1.38 -4.54
N VAL A 12 7.22 -2.18 -5.58
CA VAL A 12 6.51 -3.45 -5.49
C VAL A 12 7.43 -4.58 -5.95
N LYS A 13 7.64 -5.57 -5.08
CA LYS A 13 8.36 -6.79 -5.42
C LYS A 13 7.36 -7.83 -5.93
N GLN A 14 7.60 -8.35 -7.12
CA GLN A 14 6.85 -9.45 -7.73
C GLN A 14 7.86 -10.53 -8.11
N ASN A 15 7.91 -11.60 -7.31
CA ASN A 15 8.90 -12.67 -7.46
C ASN A 15 10.34 -12.08 -7.51
N ASN A 16 11.03 -12.24 -8.64
CA ASN A 16 12.39 -11.74 -8.85
C ASN A 16 12.45 -10.33 -9.47
N ASN A 17 11.30 -9.70 -9.69
CA ASN A 17 11.22 -8.37 -10.28
C ASN A 17 10.86 -7.34 -9.22
N LEU A 18 11.55 -6.19 -9.22
CA LEU A 18 11.17 -5.01 -8.45
C LEU A 18 10.73 -3.92 -9.40
N LYS A 19 9.46 -3.54 -9.31
CA LYS A 19 8.90 -2.43 -10.08
C LYS A 19 8.83 -1.20 -9.19
N VAL A 20 9.40 -0.10 -9.67
CA VAL A 20 9.39 1.21 -9.02
C VAL A 20 8.62 2.16 -9.93
N GLU A 21 7.55 2.74 -9.42
CA GLU A 21 6.79 3.78 -10.11
C GLU A 21 6.65 4.98 -9.23
N TYR A 22 6.65 6.18 -9.80
CA TYR A 22 6.33 7.38 -9.04
C TYR A 22 5.36 8.27 -9.79
N LYS A 23 4.49 8.93 -9.01
CA LYS A 23 3.54 9.93 -9.49
C LYS A 23 3.73 11.21 -8.72
N LYS A 24 3.87 12.31 -9.47
CA LYS A 24 4.00 13.66 -8.93
C LYS A 24 2.66 14.38 -9.04
N TYR A 25 2.21 14.90 -7.91
CA TYR A 25 0.96 15.64 -7.83
C TYR A 25 1.21 17.09 -7.38
N ILE A 26 0.57 18.04 -8.07
CA ILE A 26 0.45 19.42 -7.60
C ILE A 26 -1.04 19.75 -7.53
N ASN A 27 -1.51 20.23 -6.38
CA ASN A 27 -2.92 20.55 -6.16
C ASN A 27 -3.87 19.40 -6.56
N ASN A 28 -3.50 18.16 -6.20
CA ASN A 28 -4.20 16.91 -6.55
C ASN A 28 -4.29 16.57 -8.05
N LYS A 29 -3.64 17.31 -8.94
CA LYS A 29 -3.51 16.96 -10.36
C LYS A 29 -2.16 16.30 -10.61
N GLU A 30 -2.20 15.23 -11.39
CA GLU A 30 -1.01 14.52 -11.83
C GLU A 30 -0.25 15.32 -12.87
N ILE A 31 1.08 15.34 -12.76
CA ILE A 31 1.94 16.12 -13.66
C ILE A 31 2.99 15.24 -14.33
N SER A 32 3.52 14.25 -13.62
CA SER A 32 4.51 13.34 -14.17
C SER A 32 4.36 11.96 -13.56
N GLU A 33 4.57 10.97 -14.40
CA GLU A 33 4.62 9.55 -14.10
C GLU A 33 5.86 8.97 -14.79
N ASP A 34 6.52 8.05 -14.10
CA ASP A 34 7.67 7.32 -14.63
C ASP A 34 7.76 5.98 -13.90
N ASN A 35 8.29 4.98 -14.60
CA ASN A 35 8.36 3.61 -14.13
C ASN A 35 9.73 3.00 -14.42
N SER A 36 10.11 2.02 -13.62
CA SER A 36 11.36 1.30 -13.79
C SER A 36 11.23 -0.09 -13.23
N THR A 37 11.76 -1.07 -13.94
CA THR A 37 11.76 -2.46 -13.52
C THR A 37 13.20 -2.92 -13.35
N PHE A 38 13.47 -3.59 -12.23
CA PHE A 38 14.77 -4.14 -11.89
C PHE A 38 14.65 -5.64 -11.65
N LEU A 39 15.63 -6.40 -12.12
CA LEU A 39 15.79 -7.80 -11.73
C LEU A 39 16.56 -7.85 -10.41
N LEU A 40 16.07 -8.64 -9.46
CA LEU A 40 16.67 -8.81 -8.14
C LEU A 40 17.37 -10.16 -8.05
N ASP A 41 18.60 -10.12 -7.55
CA ASP A 41 19.33 -11.29 -7.07
C ASP A 41 19.54 -11.14 -5.55
N GLY A 42 18.57 -11.62 -4.77
CA GLY A 42 18.66 -11.72 -3.30
C GLY A 42 17.66 -10.89 -2.49
N ASP A 43 17.87 -10.90 -1.17
CA ASP A 43 16.92 -10.40 -0.17
C ASP A 43 17.23 -8.98 0.32
N ILE A 44 18.21 -8.31 -0.28
CA ILE A 44 18.63 -6.95 0.10
C ILE A 44 18.36 -6.01 -1.06
N LEU A 45 17.81 -4.83 -0.77
CA LEU A 45 17.58 -3.80 -1.78
C LEU A 45 18.92 -3.35 -2.40
N PRO A 46 19.13 -3.54 -3.72
CA PRO A 46 20.37 -3.20 -4.40
C PRO A 46 20.73 -1.71 -4.30
N ASP A 47 22.02 -1.39 -4.23
CA ASP A 47 22.51 -0.02 -3.99
C ASP A 47 22.15 0.96 -5.11
N ASN A 48 22.07 0.52 -6.36
CA ASN A 48 21.60 1.34 -7.47
C ASN A 48 20.13 1.78 -7.29
N ILE A 49 19.27 0.90 -6.77
CA ILE A 49 17.86 1.22 -6.48
C ILE A 49 17.79 2.15 -5.27
N VAL A 50 18.59 1.89 -4.23
CA VAL A 50 18.70 2.77 -3.06
C VAL A 50 19.09 4.19 -3.48
N GLN A 51 20.11 4.32 -4.33
CA GLN A 51 20.55 5.62 -4.86
C GLN A 51 19.43 6.31 -5.65
N LYS A 52 18.73 5.58 -6.54
CA LYS A 52 17.60 6.12 -7.29
C LYS A 52 16.49 6.63 -6.37
N LEU A 53 16.07 5.84 -5.39
CA LEU A 53 15.02 6.20 -4.45
C LEU A 53 15.43 7.39 -3.56
N ASN A 54 16.69 7.47 -3.15
CA ASN A 54 17.19 8.59 -2.36
C ASN A 54 17.29 9.87 -3.21
N ASN A 55 17.68 9.78 -4.48
CA ASN A 55 17.68 10.91 -5.39
C ASN A 55 16.26 11.47 -5.60
N LEU A 56 15.29 10.59 -5.89
CA LEU A 56 13.88 10.97 -5.99
C LEU A 56 13.38 11.64 -4.70
N GLN A 57 13.71 11.09 -3.53
CA GLN A 57 13.34 11.69 -2.24
C GLN A 57 14.00 13.05 -2.00
N ASN A 58 15.21 13.29 -2.51
CA ASN A 58 15.91 14.57 -2.38
C ASN A 58 15.35 15.64 -3.33
N GLU A 59 14.80 15.24 -4.47
CA GLU A 59 14.13 16.15 -5.41
C GLU A 59 12.86 16.76 -4.80
N ASN A 60 12.12 15.99 -3.98
CA ASN A 60 10.91 16.46 -3.32
C ASN A 60 10.84 16.05 -1.83
N ASP A 61 10.88 17.06 -0.95
CA ASP A 61 10.81 16.90 0.51
C ASP A 61 9.51 16.22 0.99
N LEU A 62 8.43 16.30 0.22
CA LEU A 62 7.13 15.67 0.46
C LEU A 62 6.95 14.42 -0.42
N SER A 63 7.96 13.57 -0.42
CA SER A 63 7.95 12.25 -1.03
C SER A 63 7.43 11.19 -0.06
N TYR A 64 6.63 10.23 -0.54
CA TYR A 64 6.15 9.09 0.25
C TYR A 64 6.46 7.79 -0.47
N ILE A 65 7.08 6.83 0.22
CA ILE A 65 7.37 5.49 -0.31
C ILE A 65 6.32 4.50 0.20
N SER A 66 5.67 3.79 -0.71
CA SER A 66 4.73 2.72 -0.38
C SER A 66 5.15 1.37 -0.99
N THR A 67 4.75 0.29 -0.33
CA THR A 67 4.99 -1.09 -0.79
C THR A 67 3.84 -2.00 -0.37
N LEU A 68 3.83 -3.21 -0.94
CA LEU A 68 3.12 -4.36 -0.39
C LEU A 68 4.08 -5.20 0.46
N LEU A 69 3.54 -5.87 1.48
CA LEU A 69 4.30 -6.85 2.26
C LEU A 69 5.04 -7.83 1.35
N LEU A 70 6.35 -8.00 1.58
CA LEU A 70 7.22 -8.83 0.75
C LEU A 70 6.92 -10.32 0.94
N SER A 71 6.80 -10.72 2.20
CA SER A 71 6.33 -12.02 2.63
C SER A 71 4.95 -11.81 3.21
N ASP A 72 3.96 -12.60 2.81
CA ASP A 72 2.60 -12.36 3.26
C ASP A 72 2.12 -13.44 4.23
N THR A 73 2.24 -13.11 5.52
CA THR A 73 1.67 -13.89 6.63
C THR A 73 0.34 -13.30 7.09
N THR A 74 -0.28 -12.43 6.29
CA THR A 74 -1.48 -11.73 6.70
C THR A 74 -2.69 -12.63 6.78
N LYS A 75 -3.54 -12.35 7.76
CA LYS A 75 -4.85 -12.97 7.93
C LYS A 75 -5.86 -11.92 8.34
N LEU A 76 -7.12 -12.13 7.99
CA LEU A 76 -8.22 -11.38 8.59
C LEU A 76 -8.73 -12.15 9.80
N ILE A 77 -8.86 -11.45 10.93
CA ILE A 77 -9.42 -12.02 12.15
C ILE A 77 -10.57 -11.17 12.66
N PRO A 78 -11.60 -11.79 13.28
CA PRO A 78 -12.65 -11.03 13.93
C PRO A 78 -12.09 -10.14 15.03
N LYS A 79 -12.59 -8.91 15.14
CA LYS A 79 -12.20 -7.95 16.19
C LYS A 79 -12.38 -8.48 17.62
N SER A 80 -13.29 -9.42 17.81
CA SER A 80 -13.51 -10.09 19.11
C SER A 80 -12.30 -10.93 19.58
N ILE A 81 -11.48 -11.43 18.65
CA ILE A 81 -10.32 -12.29 18.92
C ILE A 81 -9.01 -11.50 18.78
N SER A 82 -9.02 -10.40 18.03
CA SER A 82 -7.89 -9.51 17.78
C SER A 82 -7.02 -9.17 19.01
N PRO A 83 -7.59 -8.74 20.17
CA PRO A 83 -6.78 -8.44 21.36
C PRO A 83 -6.04 -9.63 21.97
N LYS A 84 -6.41 -10.87 21.61
CA LYS A 84 -5.81 -12.11 22.15
C LYS A 84 -4.61 -12.58 21.33
N VAL A 85 -4.43 -12.05 20.12
CA VAL A 85 -3.34 -12.47 19.23
C VAL A 85 -2.04 -11.80 19.67
N LYS A 86 -1.02 -12.63 19.91
CA LYS A 86 0.33 -12.18 20.29
C LYS A 86 1.26 -12.22 19.08
N ASP A 87 2.35 -11.47 19.17
CA ASP A 87 3.42 -11.42 18.17
C ASP A 87 2.99 -10.99 16.75
N CYS A 88 1.81 -10.39 16.65
CA CYS A 88 1.28 -9.79 15.44
C CYS A 88 1.19 -8.27 15.58
N GLU A 89 1.34 -7.58 14.45
CA GLU A 89 0.88 -6.21 14.28
C GLU A 89 -0.56 -6.26 13.76
N ILE A 90 -1.43 -5.45 14.36
CA ILE A 90 -2.87 -5.48 14.14
C ILE A 90 -3.31 -4.11 13.62
N ILE A 91 -4.00 -4.10 12.49
CA ILE A 91 -4.63 -2.89 11.96
C ILE A 91 -6.11 -3.10 11.73
N ASN A 92 -6.88 -2.04 11.99
CA ASN A 92 -8.30 -2.01 11.70
C ASN A 92 -8.54 -2.10 10.18
N PHE A 93 -9.28 -3.13 9.76
CA PHE A 93 -9.65 -3.34 8.37
C PHE A 93 -11.02 -2.74 8.05
N ASN A 94 -12.03 -3.17 8.81
CA ASN A 94 -13.41 -2.70 8.72
C ASN A 94 -14.11 -2.89 10.08
N ASP A 95 -15.41 -2.66 10.18
CA ASP A 95 -16.12 -2.74 11.47
C ASP A 95 -16.12 -4.13 12.11
N ILE A 96 -15.84 -5.19 11.36
CA ILE A 96 -15.98 -6.59 11.80
C ILE A 96 -14.60 -7.26 11.99
N TYR A 97 -13.66 -6.98 11.09
CA TYR A 97 -12.36 -7.64 11.01
C TYR A 97 -11.21 -6.66 11.22
N ASP A 98 -10.10 -7.21 11.70
CA ASP A 98 -8.78 -6.60 11.69
C ASP A 98 -7.87 -7.41 10.76
N ILE A 99 -6.89 -6.74 10.15
CA ILE A 99 -5.77 -7.42 9.47
C ILE A 99 -4.68 -7.64 10.51
N VAL A 100 -4.19 -8.88 10.57
CA VAL A 100 -3.00 -9.21 11.37
C VAL A 100 -1.87 -9.68 10.48
N VAL A 101 -0.65 -9.27 10.84
CA VAL A 101 0.59 -9.73 10.22
C VAL A 101 1.59 -10.09 11.31
N LEU A 102 2.44 -11.08 11.10
CA LEU A 102 3.51 -11.38 12.06
C LEU A 102 4.49 -10.19 12.15
N LYS A 103 4.92 -9.86 13.37
CA LYS A 103 5.90 -8.78 13.59
C LYS A 103 7.23 -9.04 12.89
N THR A 104 7.64 -10.31 12.78
CA THR A 104 8.85 -10.73 12.04
C THR A 104 8.75 -10.37 10.57
N THR A 105 7.63 -10.72 9.92
CA THR A 105 7.36 -10.41 8.52
C THR A 105 7.32 -8.90 8.25
N LEU A 106 6.69 -8.14 9.15
CA LEU A 106 6.67 -6.68 9.04
C LEU A 106 8.09 -6.10 9.21
N PHE A 107 8.88 -6.63 10.15
CA PHE A 107 10.26 -6.22 10.38
C PHE A 107 11.17 -6.53 9.19
N GLU A 108 11.03 -7.69 8.56
CA GLU A 108 11.74 -8.04 7.32
C GLU A 108 11.46 -7.02 6.22
N THR A 109 10.18 -6.69 6.00
CA THR A 109 9.78 -5.69 5.00
C THR A 109 10.36 -4.32 5.36
N GLN A 110 10.31 -3.89 6.61
CA GLN A 110 10.90 -2.62 7.04
C GLN A 110 12.43 -2.58 6.84
N ASN A 111 13.12 -3.67 7.18
CA ASN A 111 14.58 -3.77 7.04
C ASN A 111 15.03 -3.80 5.59
N TYR A 112 14.25 -4.43 4.70
CA TYR A 112 14.50 -4.37 3.26
C TYR A 112 14.61 -2.92 2.77
N PHE A 113 13.79 -2.02 3.32
CA PHE A 113 13.82 -0.59 3.05
C PHE A 113 14.67 0.23 4.05
N GLY A 114 15.51 -0.40 4.88
CA GLY A 114 16.24 0.30 5.95
C GLY A 114 17.13 1.44 5.47
N LYS A 115 17.71 1.32 4.26
CA LYS A 115 18.57 2.36 3.65
C LYS A 115 17.80 3.55 3.08
N THR A 116 16.55 3.38 2.66
CA THR A 116 15.72 4.44 2.05
C THR A 116 14.65 4.97 2.99
N GLY A 117 14.25 4.15 3.96
CA GLY A 117 13.01 4.27 4.73
C GLY A 117 11.78 3.90 3.90
N ILE A 118 10.68 3.62 4.62
CA ILE A 118 9.36 3.37 4.04
C ILE A 118 8.30 4.15 4.80
N ASP A 119 7.26 4.61 4.10
CA ASP A 119 6.19 5.42 4.69
C ASP A 119 4.88 4.64 4.83
N TYR A 120 4.57 3.77 3.87
CA TYR A 120 3.37 2.95 3.91
C TYR A 120 3.67 1.50 3.52
N ILE A 121 3.13 0.57 4.31
CA ILE A 121 3.13 -0.86 3.98
C ILE A 121 1.67 -1.31 3.98
N TYR A 122 1.24 -1.88 2.87
CA TYR A 122 -0.10 -2.43 2.69
C TYR A 122 -0.04 -3.95 2.49
N SER A 123 -1.19 -4.59 2.60
CA SER A 123 -1.38 -6.02 2.31
C SER A 123 -2.31 -6.20 1.12
N ALA A 124 -2.34 -7.41 0.57
CA ALA A 124 -3.30 -7.82 -0.46
C ALA A 124 -4.76 -7.52 -0.07
N PHE A 125 -5.14 -7.72 1.20
CA PHE A 125 -6.48 -7.39 1.68
C PHE A 125 -6.84 -5.91 1.54
N HIS A 126 -5.87 -4.99 1.62
CA HIS A 126 -6.13 -3.57 1.38
C HIS A 126 -6.56 -3.32 -0.07
N ILE A 127 -5.91 -3.98 -1.03
CA ILE A 127 -6.25 -3.92 -2.45
C ILE A 127 -7.63 -4.52 -2.70
N MET A 128 -7.91 -5.71 -2.13
CA MET A 128 -9.21 -6.34 -2.26
C MET A 128 -10.34 -5.48 -1.69
N ASN A 129 -10.11 -4.80 -0.56
CA ASN A 129 -11.10 -3.89 0.02
C ASN A 129 -11.32 -2.65 -0.85
N ALA A 130 -10.26 -2.09 -1.42
CA ALA A 130 -10.38 -0.99 -2.39
C ALA A 130 -11.23 -1.42 -3.59
N HIS A 131 -11.06 -2.65 -4.08
CA HIS A 131 -11.89 -3.21 -5.14
C HIS A 131 -13.37 -3.34 -4.73
N ILE A 132 -13.65 -3.94 -3.56
CA ILE A 132 -15.02 -4.07 -3.01
C ILE A 132 -15.72 -2.71 -2.96
N GLN A 133 -15.02 -1.68 -2.49
CA GLN A 133 -15.55 -0.32 -2.36
C GLN A 133 -15.82 0.33 -3.73
N LYS A 134 -14.91 0.17 -4.71
CA LYS A 134 -15.04 0.76 -6.05
C LYS A 134 -16.16 0.11 -6.87
N GLN A 135 -16.26 -1.23 -6.83
CA GLN A 135 -17.21 -1.98 -7.65
C GLN A 135 -18.54 -2.27 -6.93
N SER A 136 -18.67 -1.91 -5.65
CA SER A 136 -19.85 -2.24 -4.82
C SER A 136 -20.21 -3.73 -4.90
N SER A 137 -19.19 -4.58 -4.75
CA SER A 137 -19.28 -6.05 -4.81
C SER A 137 -20.32 -6.61 -3.85
N LYS A 138 -21.23 -7.47 -4.34
CA LYS A 138 -22.32 -8.08 -3.57
C LYS A 138 -22.51 -9.54 -3.96
N ASN A 139 -22.74 -10.42 -2.98
CA ASN A 139 -22.98 -11.85 -3.18
C ASN A 139 -21.91 -12.49 -4.10
N GLU A 140 -20.65 -12.24 -3.79
CA GLU A 140 -19.53 -12.48 -4.69
C GLU A 140 -18.37 -13.15 -3.95
N LEU A 141 -17.74 -14.10 -4.63
CA LEU A 141 -16.46 -14.65 -4.23
C LEU A 141 -15.36 -13.90 -4.98
N LEU A 142 -14.49 -13.22 -4.24
CA LEU A 142 -13.34 -12.49 -4.76
C LEU A 142 -12.08 -13.33 -4.57
N PHE A 143 -11.33 -13.50 -5.65
CA PHE A 143 -10.13 -14.30 -5.68
C PHE A 143 -8.98 -13.43 -6.20
N PHE A 144 -8.14 -12.92 -5.31
CA PHE A 144 -6.96 -12.12 -5.68
C PHE A 144 -5.70 -12.97 -5.65
N ILE A 145 -4.98 -12.99 -6.76
CA ILE A 145 -3.75 -13.78 -6.90
C ILE A 145 -2.55 -12.84 -6.92
N TYR A 146 -1.65 -13.03 -5.97
CA TYR A 146 -0.44 -12.22 -5.85
C TYR A 146 0.69 -13.00 -5.18
N ASN A 147 1.90 -12.95 -5.77
CA ASN A 147 3.11 -13.66 -5.30
C ASN A 147 2.84 -15.12 -4.91
N ASP A 148 2.26 -15.88 -5.84
CA ASP A 148 1.97 -17.32 -5.69
C ASP A 148 1.03 -17.66 -4.52
N ARG A 149 0.23 -16.69 -4.05
CA ARG A 149 -0.80 -16.86 -3.03
C ARG A 149 -2.16 -16.42 -3.55
N ALA A 150 -3.20 -17.13 -3.14
CA ALA A 150 -4.59 -16.78 -3.33
C ALA A 150 -5.16 -16.16 -2.06
N TYR A 151 -5.67 -14.93 -2.18
CA TYR A 151 -6.43 -14.24 -1.15
C TYR A 151 -7.90 -14.28 -1.52
N ILE A 152 -8.69 -14.88 -0.65
CA ILE A 152 -10.05 -15.27 -0.96
C ILE A 152 -10.98 -14.59 0.02
N LEU A 153 -11.98 -13.88 -0.50
CA LEU A 153 -13.02 -13.22 0.30
C LEU A 153 -14.38 -13.57 -0.28
N ILE A 154 -15.37 -13.82 0.59
CA ILE A 154 -16.78 -13.88 0.18
C ILE A 154 -17.49 -12.69 0.80
N VAL A 155 -18.21 -11.94 -0.02
CA VAL A 155 -19.02 -10.79 0.40
C VAL A 155 -20.51 -11.08 0.28
N ASP A 156 -21.28 -10.64 1.27
CA ASP A 156 -22.74 -10.78 1.29
C ASP A 156 -23.44 -9.72 0.42
N LYS A 157 -24.78 -9.70 0.47
CA LYS A 157 -25.63 -8.75 -0.24
C LYS A 157 -25.40 -7.27 0.16
N ASN A 158 -24.77 -7.03 1.31
CA ASN A 158 -24.48 -5.72 1.86
C ASN A 158 -22.99 -5.35 1.70
N SER A 159 -22.24 -6.08 0.88
CA SER A 159 -20.79 -5.91 0.69
C SER A 159 -19.98 -6.14 1.97
N LYS A 160 -20.52 -6.89 2.93
CA LYS A 160 -19.81 -7.30 4.15
C LYS A 160 -19.10 -8.62 3.92
N ILE A 161 -17.86 -8.70 4.37
CA ILE A 161 -17.06 -9.92 4.27
C ILE A 161 -17.61 -10.94 5.28
N VAL A 162 -17.93 -12.14 4.80
CA VAL A 162 -18.48 -13.24 5.60
C VAL A 162 -17.56 -14.45 5.64
N TYR A 163 -16.62 -14.54 4.70
CA TYR A 163 -15.58 -15.56 4.65
C TYR A 163 -14.26 -14.93 4.21
N ASN A 164 -13.17 -15.46 4.75
CA ASN A 164 -11.83 -15.13 4.29
C ASN A 164 -10.91 -16.35 4.41
N GLU A 165 -10.01 -16.51 3.45
CA GLU A 165 -8.97 -17.54 3.48
C GLU A 165 -7.76 -17.05 2.67
N VAL A 166 -6.57 -17.53 3.06
CA VAL A 166 -5.33 -17.33 2.29
C VAL A 166 -4.72 -18.70 2.04
N VAL A 167 -4.43 -19.01 0.78
CA VAL A 167 -3.93 -20.33 0.36
C VAL A 167 -2.69 -20.13 -0.50
N ASP A 168 -1.66 -20.94 -0.27
CA ASP A 168 -0.47 -20.98 -1.12
C ASP A 168 -0.80 -21.76 -2.39
N LEU A 169 -0.38 -21.25 -3.55
CA LEU A 169 -0.63 -21.87 -4.85
C LEU A 169 0.63 -22.57 -5.38
N LEU A 170 0.45 -23.45 -6.36
CA LEU A 170 1.54 -24.09 -7.07
C LEU A 170 2.46 -23.05 -7.72
N THR A 171 3.77 -23.28 -7.57
CA THR A 171 4.81 -22.46 -8.20
C THR A 171 5.47 -23.22 -9.34
N PHE A 172 5.97 -22.48 -10.33
CA PHE A 172 6.70 -23.09 -11.45
C PHE A 172 7.96 -23.84 -10.97
N ASP A 173 8.63 -23.34 -9.94
CA ASP A 173 9.79 -24.00 -9.35
C ASP A 173 9.45 -25.32 -8.66
N ALA A 174 8.20 -25.50 -8.20
CA ALA A 174 7.74 -26.80 -7.71
C ALA A 174 7.67 -27.82 -8.86
N VAL A 175 7.21 -27.41 -10.04
CA VAL A 175 7.12 -28.28 -11.23
C VAL A 175 8.51 -28.68 -11.73
N LYS A 176 9.49 -27.77 -11.72
CA LYS A 176 10.90 -28.09 -12.07
C LYS A 176 11.52 -29.21 -11.22
N ARG A 177 11.02 -29.42 -10.00
CA ARG A 177 11.52 -30.46 -9.10
C ARG A 177 10.86 -31.81 -9.33
N THR A 178 9.84 -31.88 -10.18
CA THR A 178 9.12 -33.13 -10.49
C THR A 178 9.88 -33.96 -11.53
N HIS A 179 9.63 -35.27 -11.54
CA HIS A 179 10.19 -36.19 -12.53
C HIS A 179 9.65 -35.98 -13.96
N PHE A 180 8.59 -35.18 -14.12
CA PHE A 180 7.98 -34.87 -15.41
C PHE A 180 8.61 -33.66 -16.11
N TYR A 181 9.61 -33.04 -15.47
CA TYR A 181 10.32 -31.91 -16.07
C TYR A 181 11.41 -32.41 -17.02
N GLU A 182 11.16 -32.29 -18.32
CA GLU A 182 12.13 -32.61 -19.37
C GLU A 182 12.79 -31.35 -19.94
N ASP A 183 11.98 -30.36 -20.34
CA ASP A 183 12.42 -29.04 -20.82
C ASP A 183 11.48 -27.92 -20.32
N ASN A 184 11.95 -26.67 -20.36
CA ASN A 184 11.21 -25.48 -19.92
C ASN A 184 9.87 -25.29 -20.63
N LEU A 185 9.78 -25.59 -21.94
CA LEU A 185 8.54 -25.41 -22.69
C LEU A 185 7.45 -26.39 -22.27
N GLU A 186 7.81 -27.66 -22.09
CA GLU A 186 6.88 -28.69 -21.62
C GLU A 186 6.54 -28.50 -20.15
N GLY A 187 7.54 -28.14 -19.34
CA GLY A 187 7.34 -27.77 -17.94
C GLY A 187 6.34 -26.62 -17.78
N GLN A 188 6.38 -25.60 -18.64
CA GLN A 188 5.42 -24.48 -18.57
C GLN A 188 4.01 -24.93 -18.89
N LYS A 189 3.81 -25.77 -19.91
CA LYS A 189 2.49 -26.31 -20.24
C LYS A 189 1.92 -27.16 -19.10
N LEU A 190 2.76 -28.04 -18.54
CA LEU A 190 2.38 -28.86 -17.40
C LEU A 190 2.02 -27.99 -16.19
N PHE A 191 2.79 -26.94 -15.93
CA PHE A 191 2.48 -25.98 -14.87
C PHE A 191 1.14 -25.29 -15.10
N ASP A 192 0.87 -24.78 -16.30
CA ASP A 192 -0.38 -24.09 -16.63
C ASP A 192 -1.61 -25.01 -16.44
N GLU A 193 -1.49 -26.29 -16.80
CA GLU A 193 -2.54 -27.29 -16.62
C GLU A 193 -2.76 -27.64 -15.14
N LEU A 194 -1.69 -27.94 -14.41
CA LEU A 194 -1.77 -28.26 -12.98
C LEU A 194 -2.28 -27.08 -12.16
N TYR A 195 -1.84 -25.87 -12.49
CA TYR A 195 -2.27 -24.64 -11.84
C TYR A 195 -3.76 -24.37 -12.05
N TYR A 196 -4.27 -24.59 -13.28
CA TYR A 196 -5.71 -24.50 -13.55
C TYR A 196 -6.52 -25.52 -12.74
N LEU A 197 -6.05 -26.77 -12.68
CA LEU A 197 -6.71 -27.83 -11.91
C LEU A 197 -6.76 -27.48 -10.42
N GLU A 198 -5.63 -27.08 -9.83
CA GLU A 198 -5.55 -26.69 -8.42
C GLU A 198 -6.52 -25.54 -8.10
N LEU A 199 -6.59 -24.52 -8.96
CA LEU A 199 -7.52 -23.40 -8.78
C LEU A 199 -8.98 -23.84 -8.87
N SER A 200 -9.33 -24.71 -9.82
CA SER A 200 -10.70 -25.22 -9.96
C SER A 200 -11.12 -26.02 -8.73
N GLU A 201 -10.28 -26.95 -8.27
CA GLU A 201 -10.54 -27.76 -7.08
C GLU A 201 -10.65 -26.89 -5.81
N LEU A 202 -9.76 -25.92 -5.65
CA LEU A 202 -9.78 -25.00 -4.52
C LEU A 202 -11.09 -24.21 -4.48
N LEU A 203 -11.52 -23.69 -5.63
CA LEU A 203 -12.75 -22.92 -5.74
C LEU A 203 -13.98 -23.80 -5.41
N GLN A 204 -14.08 -24.99 -5.99
CA GLN A 204 -15.17 -25.92 -5.70
C GLN A 204 -15.21 -26.30 -4.21
N LYS A 205 -14.05 -26.57 -3.61
CA LYS A 205 -13.92 -26.86 -2.17
C LYS A 205 -14.43 -25.71 -1.32
N ILE A 206 -14.04 -24.47 -1.64
CA ILE A 206 -14.45 -23.28 -0.87
C ILE A 206 -15.95 -23.05 -0.98
N LEU A 207 -16.51 -23.09 -2.21
CA LEU A 207 -17.95 -22.93 -2.40
C LEU A 207 -18.74 -24.00 -1.65
N LYS A 208 -18.32 -25.27 -1.74
CA LYS A 208 -18.95 -26.37 -1.02
C LYS A 208 -18.92 -26.16 0.49
N ASN A 209 -17.74 -25.92 1.07
CA ASN A 209 -17.58 -25.72 2.51
C ASN A 209 -18.35 -24.48 3.00
N PHE A 210 -18.37 -23.42 2.20
CA PHE A 210 -19.12 -22.21 2.53
C PHE A 210 -20.63 -22.46 2.53
N HIS A 211 -21.18 -23.11 1.50
CA HIS A 211 -22.62 -23.39 1.44
C HIS A 211 -23.08 -24.44 2.46
N GLU A 212 -22.21 -25.35 2.88
CA GLU A 212 -22.49 -26.27 3.99
C GLU A 212 -22.60 -25.53 5.34
N SER A 213 -21.76 -24.51 5.56
CA SER A 213 -21.70 -23.74 6.82
C SER A 213 -22.67 -22.55 6.87
N GLN A 214 -22.94 -21.88 5.75
CA GLN A 214 -23.71 -20.64 5.66
C GLN A 214 -24.81 -20.75 4.59
N LYS A 215 -25.86 -21.51 4.90
CA LYS A 215 -26.94 -21.84 3.95
C LYS A 215 -27.75 -20.64 3.45
N GLU A 216 -27.74 -19.52 4.17
CA GLU A 216 -28.55 -18.34 3.86
C GLU A 216 -27.90 -17.40 2.85
N ILE A 217 -26.58 -17.54 2.60
CA ILE A 217 -25.83 -16.66 1.71
C ILE A 217 -25.60 -17.37 0.38
N PHE A 218 -26.21 -16.82 -0.67
CA PHE A 218 -26.05 -17.31 -2.03
C PHE A 218 -25.01 -16.49 -2.79
N ILE A 219 -24.04 -17.17 -3.38
CA ILE A 219 -22.99 -16.55 -4.19
C ILE A 219 -23.48 -16.54 -5.65
N GLN A 220 -23.49 -15.37 -6.27
CA GLN A 220 -24.00 -15.17 -7.63
C GLN A 220 -22.89 -15.11 -8.67
N LYS A 221 -21.69 -14.66 -8.26
CA LYS A 221 -20.55 -14.51 -9.15
C LYS A 221 -19.23 -14.80 -8.43
N VAL A 222 -18.25 -15.22 -9.24
CA VAL A 222 -16.85 -15.32 -8.85
C VAL A 222 -16.08 -14.29 -9.66
N SER A 223 -15.23 -13.52 -8.99
CA SER A 223 -14.38 -12.53 -9.64
C SER A 223 -12.93 -12.77 -9.32
N PHE A 224 -12.17 -13.01 -10.39
CA PHE A 224 -10.73 -13.13 -10.33
C PHE A 224 -10.09 -11.75 -10.49
N LEU A 225 -9.28 -11.38 -9.51
CA LEU A 225 -8.48 -10.18 -9.48
C LEU A 225 -7.03 -10.56 -9.81
N PHE A 226 -6.59 -10.23 -11.03
CA PHE A 226 -5.27 -10.59 -11.52
C PHE A 226 -4.32 -9.38 -11.48
N ALA A 227 -3.23 -9.50 -10.74
CA ALA A 227 -2.08 -8.62 -10.91
C ALA A 227 -1.29 -8.95 -12.19
N LEU A 228 -1.18 -10.24 -12.49
CA LEU A 228 -0.69 -10.81 -13.73
C LEU A 228 -1.70 -11.87 -14.19
N ARG A 229 -2.07 -11.84 -15.47
CA ARG A 229 -3.07 -12.76 -16.00
C ARG A 229 -2.48 -14.16 -16.15
N ASN A 230 -2.92 -15.08 -15.31
CA ASN A 230 -2.44 -16.46 -15.29
C ASN A 230 -3.45 -17.47 -15.89
N LEU A 231 -4.67 -17.03 -16.20
CA LEU A 231 -5.71 -17.86 -16.80
C LEU A 231 -6.13 -17.34 -18.19
N THR A 232 -6.33 -18.28 -19.11
CA THR A 232 -6.86 -17.99 -20.44
C THR A 232 -8.36 -17.69 -20.37
N LYS A 233 -8.90 -17.01 -21.39
CA LYS A 233 -10.35 -16.75 -21.48
C LYS A 233 -11.16 -18.04 -21.58
N GLU A 234 -10.61 -19.05 -22.24
CA GLU A 234 -11.23 -20.36 -22.39
C GLU A 234 -11.34 -21.06 -21.03
N GLN A 235 -10.26 -21.08 -20.23
CA GLN A 235 -10.27 -21.62 -18.87
C GLN A 235 -11.32 -20.93 -17.98
N LEU A 236 -11.42 -19.60 -18.04
CA LEU A 236 -12.45 -18.87 -17.28
C LEU A 236 -13.88 -19.21 -17.74
N THR A 237 -14.07 -19.41 -19.04
CA THR A 237 -15.37 -19.82 -19.60
C THR A 237 -15.74 -21.23 -19.14
N ASN A 238 -14.77 -22.15 -19.13
CA ASN A 238 -14.96 -23.51 -18.65
C ASN A 238 -15.31 -23.51 -17.16
N LEU A 239 -14.60 -22.74 -16.32
CA LEU A 239 -14.96 -22.55 -14.91
C LEU A 239 -16.38 -22.00 -14.75
N SER A 240 -16.79 -21.02 -15.56
CA SER A 240 -18.16 -20.49 -15.49
C SER A 240 -19.21 -21.56 -15.78
N LEU A 241 -18.95 -22.44 -16.75
CA LEU A 241 -19.86 -23.52 -17.12
C LEU A 241 -19.89 -24.63 -16.06
N GLU A 242 -18.72 -25.04 -15.56
CA GLU A 242 -18.58 -26.06 -14.52
C GLU A 242 -19.26 -25.65 -13.20
N LEU A 243 -19.05 -24.39 -12.79
CA LEU A 243 -19.59 -23.87 -11.53
C LEU A 243 -21.05 -23.42 -11.65
N MET A 244 -21.58 -23.28 -12.87
CA MET A 244 -22.86 -22.63 -13.16
C MET A 244 -23.00 -21.24 -12.53
N LEU A 245 -21.88 -20.53 -12.41
CA LEU A 245 -21.79 -19.18 -11.85
C LEU A 245 -21.14 -18.26 -12.88
N LYS A 246 -21.47 -16.96 -12.80
CA LYS A 246 -20.78 -15.94 -13.59
C LYS A 246 -19.35 -15.81 -13.09
N VAL A 247 -18.37 -16.00 -13.97
CA VAL A 247 -16.95 -15.80 -13.67
C VAL A 247 -16.47 -14.56 -14.42
N ASP A 248 -16.09 -13.52 -13.69
CA ASP A 248 -15.55 -12.28 -14.22
C ASP A 248 -14.04 -12.18 -13.95
N ASP A 249 -13.27 -11.63 -14.89
CA ASP A 249 -11.86 -11.28 -14.70
C ASP A 249 -11.66 -9.76 -14.64
N TYR A 250 -10.87 -9.33 -13.66
CA TYR A 250 -10.45 -7.94 -13.51
C TYR A 250 -8.92 -7.87 -13.46
N SER A 251 -8.36 -7.03 -14.33
CA SER A 251 -6.95 -6.65 -14.23
C SER A 251 -6.80 -5.62 -13.11
N VAL A 252 -5.93 -5.90 -12.14
CA VAL A 252 -5.64 -5.00 -11.02
C VAL A 252 -4.22 -4.47 -11.17
N ASP A 253 -4.09 -3.18 -11.44
CA ASP A 253 -2.79 -2.52 -11.34
C ASP A 253 -2.49 -2.19 -9.88
N ILE A 254 -1.56 -2.95 -9.30
CA ILE A 254 -1.13 -2.80 -7.91
C ILE A 254 -0.61 -1.38 -7.65
N HIS A 255 0.13 -0.78 -8.59
CA HIS A 255 0.70 0.53 -8.36
C HIS A 255 -0.39 1.60 -8.29
N ASP A 256 -1.37 1.57 -9.19
CA ASP A 256 -2.50 2.51 -9.15
C ASP A 256 -3.32 2.35 -7.87
N GLU A 257 -3.53 1.12 -7.40
CA GLU A 257 -4.20 0.87 -6.13
C GLU A 257 -3.40 1.45 -4.95
N LEU A 258 -2.08 1.23 -4.91
CA LEU A 258 -1.19 1.80 -3.89
C LEU A 258 -1.13 3.34 -3.93
N PHE A 259 -1.16 3.95 -5.12
CA PHE A 259 -1.28 5.41 -5.25
C PHE A 259 -2.60 5.92 -4.66
N SER A 260 -3.70 5.21 -4.93
CA SER A 260 -5.01 5.59 -4.38
C SER A 260 -5.05 5.46 -2.84
N LEU A 261 -4.46 4.39 -2.30
CA LEU A 261 -4.38 4.14 -0.85
C LEU A 261 -3.51 5.17 -0.15
N SER A 262 -2.30 5.43 -0.66
CA SER A 262 -1.34 6.38 -0.08
C SER A 262 -1.82 7.83 -0.13
N ARG A 263 -2.67 8.20 -1.10
CA ARG A 263 -3.32 9.52 -1.17
C ARG A 263 -4.43 9.70 -0.14
N ASN A 264 -5.09 8.61 0.29
CA ASN A 264 -6.21 8.62 1.23
C ASN A 264 -5.92 7.78 2.49
N PRO A 265 -4.88 8.13 3.28
CA PRO A 265 -4.43 7.31 4.41
C PRO A 265 -5.44 7.23 5.57
N ASN A 266 -6.46 8.09 5.58
CA ASN A 266 -7.50 8.09 6.60
C ASN A 266 -8.54 6.99 6.41
N VAL A 267 -8.70 6.45 5.20
CA VAL A 267 -9.71 5.44 4.88
C VAL A 267 -9.19 4.05 5.21
N LEU A 268 -7.92 3.78 4.90
CA LEU A 268 -7.26 2.50 5.16
C LEU A 268 -5.88 2.74 5.75
N LYS A 269 -5.68 2.24 6.97
CA LYS A 269 -4.44 2.47 7.73
C LYS A 269 -3.39 1.46 7.27
N SER A 270 -2.23 1.96 6.84
CA SER A 270 -1.03 1.15 6.62
C SER A 270 -0.49 0.56 7.93
N PHE A 271 0.29 -0.52 7.86
CA PHE A 271 0.98 -1.12 9.01
C PHE A 271 2.03 -0.18 9.63
N VAL A 272 2.53 0.77 8.86
CA VAL A 272 3.56 1.72 9.28
C VAL A 272 3.05 3.14 9.17
N VAL A 273 3.48 3.97 10.11
CA VAL A 273 3.20 5.40 10.12
C VAL A 273 4.22 6.12 9.23
N PRO A 274 3.78 7.02 8.33
CA PRO A 274 4.68 7.75 7.45
C PRO A 274 5.73 8.56 8.21
N ARG A 275 6.95 8.62 7.65
CA ARG A 275 8.11 9.27 8.27
C ARG A 275 7.87 10.78 8.40
N LYS A 276 8.40 11.39 9.47
CA LYS A 276 8.35 12.84 9.65
C LYS A 276 9.15 13.53 8.53
N LYS A 277 8.46 14.22 7.64
CA LYS A 277 9.09 14.96 6.53
C LYS A 277 9.73 16.25 7.04
N LYS A 278 10.92 16.56 6.55
CA LYS A 278 11.62 17.81 6.89
C LYS A 278 10.78 18.98 6.38
N LYS A 279 10.28 19.81 7.30
CA LYS A 279 9.66 21.07 6.89
C LYS A 279 10.77 21.95 6.34
N LYS A 280 10.71 22.32 5.05
CA LYS A 280 11.52 23.40 4.50
C LYS A 280 11.35 24.61 5.41
N LYS A 281 12.44 25.05 6.04
CA LYS A 281 12.46 26.31 6.81
C LYS A 281 12.13 27.40 5.79
N ASP A 282 10.98 28.01 5.97
CA ASP A 282 10.57 29.11 5.12
C ASP A 282 11.53 30.28 5.37
N SER A 283 12.34 30.62 4.38
CA SER A 283 13.37 31.65 4.47
C SER A 283 12.78 33.01 4.86
N ARG A 284 11.47 33.22 4.64
CA ARG A 284 10.72 34.39 5.11
C ARG A 284 10.82 34.60 6.61
N TYR A 285 10.89 33.54 7.43
CA TYR A 285 11.07 33.70 8.88
C TYR A 285 12.45 34.24 9.25
N ILE A 286 13.49 33.94 8.46
CA ILE A 286 14.83 34.51 8.64
C ILE A 286 14.79 36.01 8.29
N PHE A 287 14.11 36.38 7.19
CA PHE A 287 13.92 37.78 6.83
C PHE A 287 13.11 38.56 7.88
N VAL A 288 12.04 37.98 8.43
CA VAL A 288 11.26 38.59 9.52
C VAL A 288 12.13 38.77 10.77
N PHE A 289 12.96 37.79 11.12
CA PHE A 289 13.88 37.91 12.25
C PHE A 289 14.90 39.04 12.05
N ILE A 290 15.48 39.15 10.85
CA ILE A 290 16.41 40.24 10.50
C ILE A 290 15.71 41.61 10.56
N LEU A 291 14.47 41.71 10.07
CA LEU A 291 13.67 42.93 10.13
C LEU A 291 13.44 43.38 11.58
N PHE A 292 13.04 42.45 12.45
CA PHE A 292 12.86 42.74 13.88
C PHE A 292 14.17 43.19 14.52
N ALA A 293 15.30 42.52 14.23
CA ALA A 293 16.60 42.92 14.75
C ALA A 293 16.99 44.35 14.32
N MET A 294 16.74 44.73 13.06
CA MET A 294 16.95 46.10 12.58
C MET A 294 16.02 47.11 13.27
N MET A 295 14.75 46.78 13.48
CA MET A 295 13.81 47.63 14.21
C MET A 295 14.24 47.84 15.66
N PHE A 296 14.65 46.79 16.37
CA PHE A 296 15.15 46.89 17.74
C PHE A 296 16.42 47.75 17.81
N TYR A 297 17.35 47.55 16.89
CA TYR A 297 18.58 48.34 16.84
C TYR A 297 18.31 49.82 16.51
N GLY A 298 17.43 50.09 15.54
CA GLY A 298 17.00 51.44 15.20
C GLY A 298 16.26 52.13 16.35
N GLY A 299 15.34 51.43 17.00
CA GLY A 299 14.64 51.89 18.19
C GLY A 299 15.60 52.20 19.34
N TYR A 300 16.60 51.34 19.57
CA TYR A 300 17.64 51.57 20.58
C TYR A 300 18.50 52.81 20.27
N LYS A 301 18.90 53.00 19.01
CA LYS A 301 19.62 54.20 18.55
C LYS A 301 18.81 55.47 18.77
N ILE A 302 17.52 55.45 18.42
CA ILE A 302 16.60 56.59 18.59
C ILE A 302 16.39 56.86 20.09
N TYR A 303 16.15 55.82 20.90
CA TYR A 303 16.01 55.94 22.35
C TYR A 303 17.22 56.64 22.97
N ASN A 304 18.45 56.25 22.60
CA ASN A 304 19.66 56.89 23.10
C ASN A 304 19.89 58.32 22.58
N MET A 305 19.29 58.70 21.44
CA MET A 305 19.36 60.07 20.91
C MET A 305 18.30 60.99 21.54
N ILE A 306 17.23 60.43 22.11
CA ILE A 306 16.19 61.19 22.79
C ILE A 306 16.67 61.55 24.19
N ASP A 307 16.81 62.84 24.45
CA ASP A 307 17.07 63.35 25.78
C ASP A 307 15.77 63.37 26.60
N PHE A 308 15.46 62.24 27.23
CA PHE A 308 14.24 62.06 28.01
C PHE A 308 14.10 63.08 29.15
N ARG A 309 15.21 63.64 29.64
CA ARG A 309 15.20 64.68 30.68
C ARG A 309 14.63 65.99 30.15
N LYS A 310 15.03 66.37 28.94
CA LYS A 310 14.53 67.57 28.24
C LYS A 310 13.04 67.46 27.89
N ILE A 311 12.58 66.26 27.52
CA ILE A 311 11.17 65.98 27.25
C ILE A 311 10.35 65.98 28.56
N ALA A 312 10.86 65.40 29.64
CA ALA A 312 10.19 65.40 30.94
C ALA A 312 10.04 66.80 31.55
N ILE A 313 11.05 67.67 31.37
CA ILE A 313 11.00 69.08 31.78
C ILE A 313 9.96 69.84 30.94
N ASN A 314 9.92 69.65 29.62
CA ASN A 314 8.93 70.30 28.74
C ASN A 314 7.48 69.83 28.99
N LEU A 315 7.28 68.65 29.58
CA LEU A 315 5.97 68.09 29.92
C LEU A 315 5.59 68.30 31.40
N ASN A 316 6.36 69.08 32.17
CA ASN A 316 6.14 69.34 33.60
C ASN A 316 6.05 68.07 34.47
N LEU A 317 6.78 67.02 34.11
CA LEU A 317 6.79 65.76 34.86
C LEU A 317 7.88 65.73 35.95
N ILE A 318 8.89 66.61 35.85
CA ILE A 318 10.02 66.76 36.78
C ILE A 318 10.41 68.25 36.82
N GLU A 319 10.70 68.81 38.00
CA GLU A 319 11.25 70.18 38.12
C GLU A 319 12.71 70.23 37.63
N ALA A 320 13.05 71.31 36.92
CA ALA A 320 14.30 71.48 36.17
C ALA A 320 15.57 71.41 37.03
#